data_AF-A0A841H0C8-F1
#
_entry.id   AF-A0A841H0C8-F1
#
_cell.length_a   1.000
_cell.length_b   1.000
_cell.length_c   1.000
_cell.angle_alpha   90.00
_cell.angle_beta   90.00
_cell.angle_gamma   90.00
#
_symmetry.space_group_name_H-M   'P 1'
#
loop_
_entity.id
_entity.type
_entity.pdbx_description
1 polymer ?
#
loop_
_entity_poly.entity_id
_entity_poly.type
_entity_poly.pdbx_seq_one_letter_code
_entity_poly.pdbx_strand_id
1 'polypeptide(L)'
;MDDATGGAGTWAVILAAGLGSRLGAEGRGVPKCLTPVAGTPILLRALAALEREGAGEVVIVVGCMAGVVRAAVGPRFGTLPVRYVENARFADTGTSESLRLGLQGVDPGAAVVVLEGDVVFEDAVLHRLLAAPHPNATVVEPWEPRLTGTFVDVDAQGMVRDWVHERDRPAGTPLQGKFKTVNLTRFGVADARAALASALQRAADQDGGHTPLESVMRRLVRDEGVEISAVPTGGLRWFEVDTPDDLAVAEAIFSPDAA
;
A
#
# COMPACT_ATOMS: atom_id res chain seq x y z
N MET A 1 -23.11 -13.38 -18.08
CA MET A 1 -24.01 -12.35 -17.53
C MET A 1 -23.12 -11.57 -16.63
N ASP A 2 -22.51 -10.58 -17.25
CA ASP A 2 -21.18 -10.10 -16.88
C ASP A 2 -21.35 -9.04 -15.81
N ASP A 3 -20.96 -9.39 -14.58
CA ASP A 3 -21.05 -8.51 -13.44
C ASP A 3 -19.85 -7.54 -13.46
N ALA A 4 -19.98 -6.52 -14.32
CA ALA A 4 -19.06 -5.38 -14.39
C ALA A 4 -19.32 -4.39 -13.23
N THR A 5 -19.27 -4.87 -11.99
CA THR A 5 -19.47 -4.09 -10.76
C THR A 5 -18.17 -3.80 -9.99
N GLY A 6 -17.00 -3.99 -10.63
CA GLY A 6 -15.69 -4.08 -9.97
C GLY A 6 -15.24 -2.94 -9.02
N GLY A 7 -15.88 -1.77 -9.05
CA GLY A 7 -15.48 -0.61 -8.23
C GLY A 7 -16.35 -0.33 -7.00
N ALA A 8 -17.68 -0.36 -7.14
CA ALA A 8 -18.59 0.19 -6.13
C ALA A 8 -18.60 -0.59 -4.79
N GLY A 9 -18.18 -1.85 -4.82
CA GLY A 9 -18.00 -2.69 -3.63
C GLY A 9 -16.60 -2.63 -3.02
N THR A 10 -15.71 -1.75 -3.51
CA THR A 10 -14.31 -1.66 -3.06
C THR A 10 -14.04 -0.31 -2.42
N TRP A 11 -13.53 -0.34 -1.18
CA TRP A 11 -12.99 0.83 -0.49
C TRP A 11 -11.47 0.78 -0.53
N ALA A 12 -10.83 1.93 -0.33
CA ALA A 12 -9.38 1.98 -0.18
C ALA A 12 -8.96 2.61 1.15
N VAL A 13 -7.84 2.13 1.68
CA VAL A 13 -7.13 2.74 2.82
C VAL A 13 -5.75 3.14 2.33
N ILE A 14 -5.45 4.44 2.32
CA ILE A 14 -4.13 4.98 1.96
C ILE A 14 -3.38 5.37 3.23
N LEU A 15 -2.21 4.79 3.44
CA LEU A 15 -1.36 5.01 4.61
C LEU A 15 -0.40 6.18 4.33
N ALA A 16 -0.77 7.37 4.80
CA ALA A 16 -0.11 8.63 4.49
C ALA A 16 0.36 9.39 5.75
N ALA A 17 0.56 8.68 6.86
CA ALA A 17 0.90 9.27 8.16
C ALA A 17 2.41 9.54 8.37
N GLY A 18 3.26 8.97 7.51
CA GLY A 18 4.71 8.97 7.67
C GLY A 18 5.37 10.35 7.52
N LEU A 19 6.51 10.52 8.20
CA LEU A 19 7.30 11.75 8.23
C LEU A 19 7.97 12.07 6.88
N GLY A 20 8.46 11.06 6.16
CA GLY A 20 9.26 11.30 4.95
C GLY A 20 10.62 11.95 5.20
N SER A 21 11.17 11.83 6.41
CA SER A 21 12.40 12.49 6.81
C SER A 21 13.61 12.11 5.94
N ARG A 22 13.68 10.85 5.47
CA ARG A 22 14.74 10.36 4.55
C ARG A 22 14.71 11.06 3.18
N LEU A 23 13.54 11.47 2.71
CA LEU A 23 13.35 12.24 1.49
C LEU A 23 13.67 13.73 1.67
N GLY A 24 13.78 14.19 2.93
CA GLY A 24 13.86 15.61 3.26
C GLY A 24 12.56 16.38 2.96
N ALA A 25 11.44 15.66 2.83
CA ALA A 25 10.14 16.23 2.48
C ALA A 25 9.66 17.25 3.54
N GLU A 26 9.90 16.94 4.82
CA GLU A 26 9.59 17.82 5.95
C GLU A 26 10.31 19.17 5.86
N GLY A 27 11.59 19.15 5.47
CA GLY A 27 12.38 20.36 5.25
C GLY A 27 11.87 21.23 4.10
N ARG A 28 11.02 20.67 3.23
CA ARG A 28 10.34 21.36 2.11
C ARG A 28 8.91 21.77 2.45
N GLY A 29 8.41 21.44 3.63
CA GLY A 29 7.04 21.74 4.04
C GLY A 29 5.98 20.96 3.25
N VAL A 30 6.31 19.77 2.74
CA VAL A 30 5.39 18.91 1.98
C VAL A 30 5.48 17.49 2.54
N PRO A 31 4.36 16.82 2.89
CA PRO A 31 4.41 15.43 3.33
C PRO A 31 4.83 14.52 2.17
N LYS A 32 5.49 13.41 2.49
CA LYS A 32 6.04 12.44 1.51
C LYS A 32 5.04 12.08 0.40
N CYS A 33 3.80 11.79 0.78
CA CYS A 33 2.73 11.39 -0.13
C CYS A 33 2.31 12.48 -1.13
N LEU A 34 2.65 13.75 -0.88
CA LEU A 34 2.41 14.87 -1.78
C LEU A 34 3.65 15.27 -2.58
N THR A 35 4.74 14.49 -2.50
CA THR A 35 5.91 14.71 -3.36
C THR A 35 5.51 14.50 -4.83
N PRO A 36 5.78 15.46 -5.72
CA PRO A 36 5.50 15.30 -7.14
C PRO A 36 6.49 14.31 -7.77
N VAL A 37 5.96 13.45 -8.65
CA VAL A 37 6.73 12.62 -9.58
C VAL A 37 6.20 12.90 -10.98
N ALA A 38 7.06 13.34 -11.89
CA ALA A 38 6.70 13.84 -13.22
C ALA A 38 5.60 14.91 -13.13
N GLY A 39 5.75 15.84 -12.18
CA GLY A 39 4.83 16.97 -11.95
C GLY A 39 3.51 16.63 -11.24
N THR A 40 3.22 15.37 -10.93
CA THR A 40 1.98 14.96 -10.24
C THR A 40 2.28 14.36 -8.87
N PRO A 41 1.68 14.84 -7.76
CA PRO A 41 1.85 14.25 -6.44
C PRO A 41 1.45 12.77 -6.38
N ILE A 42 2.24 11.95 -5.67
CA ILE A 42 2.01 10.49 -5.52
C ILE A 42 0.58 10.18 -5.08
N LEU A 43 0.10 10.84 -4.02
CA LEU A 43 -1.25 10.64 -3.48
C LEU A 43 -2.34 11.00 -4.50
N LEU A 44 -2.18 12.10 -5.25
CA LEU A 44 -3.18 12.51 -6.23
C LEU A 44 -3.23 11.54 -7.42
N ARG A 45 -2.09 10.94 -7.79
CA ARG A 45 -2.04 9.87 -8.79
C ARG A 45 -2.78 8.63 -8.31
N ALA A 46 -2.57 8.20 -7.07
CA ALA A 46 -3.27 7.06 -6.49
C ALA A 46 -4.79 7.29 -6.41
N LEU A 47 -5.22 8.49 -5.99
CA LEU A 47 -6.64 8.87 -5.95
C LEU A 47 -7.28 8.88 -7.34
N ALA A 48 -6.57 9.38 -8.35
CA ALA A 48 -7.06 9.36 -9.73
C ALA A 48 -7.21 7.93 -10.27
N ALA A 49 -6.29 7.03 -9.96
CA ALA A 49 -6.41 5.62 -10.33
C ALA A 49 -7.62 4.97 -9.62
N LEU A 50 -7.80 5.21 -8.31
CA LEU A 50 -8.94 4.70 -7.55
C LEU A 50 -10.29 5.23 -8.06
N GLU A 51 -10.35 6.51 -8.45
CA GLU A 51 -11.55 7.10 -9.04
C GLU A 51 -11.89 6.43 -10.37
N ARG A 52 -10.90 6.21 -11.26
CA ARG A 52 -11.12 5.55 -12.57
C ARG A 52 -11.57 4.10 -12.43
N GLU A 53 -11.06 3.38 -11.44
CA GLU A 53 -11.49 2.01 -11.12
C GLU A 53 -12.84 1.98 -10.36
N GLY A 54 -13.40 3.14 -10.04
CA GLY A 54 -14.74 3.28 -9.47
C GLY A 54 -14.85 2.93 -7.99
N ALA A 55 -13.77 3.12 -7.20
CA ALA A 55 -13.79 2.90 -5.76
C ALA A 55 -14.95 3.64 -5.07
N GLY A 56 -15.58 3.01 -4.07
CA GLY A 56 -16.73 3.56 -3.37
C GLY A 56 -16.39 4.70 -2.40
N GLU A 57 -15.28 4.55 -1.65
CA GLU A 57 -14.78 5.56 -0.71
C GLU A 57 -13.29 5.30 -0.44
N VAL A 58 -12.54 6.37 -0.14
CA VAL A 58 -11.14 6.29 0.30
C VAL A 58 -10.99 6.83 1.71
N VAL A 59 -10.38 6.04 2.58
CA VAL A 59 -9.89 6.48 3.88
C VAL A 59 -8.40 6.80 3.77
N ILE A 60 -8.03 8.07 3.96
CA ILE A 60 -6.64 8.49 4.02
C ILE A 60 -6.23 8.57 5.49
N VAL A 61 -5.28 7.75 5.90
CA VAL A 61 -4.70 7.80 7.24
C VAL A 61 -3.60 8.83 7.26
N VAL A 62 -3.82 9.93 7.96
CA VAL A 62 -2.91 11.07 8.06
C VAL A 62 -2.23 11.12 9.42
N GLY A 63 -1.09 11.80 9.49
CA GLY A 63 -0.30 12.00 10.69
C GLY A 63 0.50 13.28 10.53
N CYS A 64 1.78 13.14 10.14
CA CYS A 64 2.62 14.29 9.82
C CYS A 64 1.94 15.20 8.78
N MET A 65 1.87 16.50 9.07
CA MET A 65 1.30 17.52 8.17
C MET A 65 -0.12 17.22 7.67
N ALA A 66 -0.96 16.58 8.49
CA ALA A 66 -2.34 16.22 8.15
C ALA A 66 -3.14 17.37 7.52
N GLY A 67 -2.96 18.61 8.00
CA GLY A 67 -3.61 19.80 7.44
C GLY A 67 -3.26 20.06 5.96
N VAL A 68 -2.03 19.79 5.54
CA VAL A 68 -1.58 19.95 4.14
C VAL A 68 -2.22 18.89 3.25
N VAL A 69 -2.29 17.64 3.73
CA VAL A 69 -2.98 16.56 3.00
C VAL A 69 -4.47 16.86 2.84
N ARG A 70 -5.13 17.30 3.91
CA ARG A 70 -6.55 17.69 3.89
C ARG A 70 -6.81 18.86 2.95
N ALA A 71 -5.93 19.86 2.93
CA ALA A 71 -6.05 21.02 2.04
C ALA A 71 -5.83 20.65 0.57
N ALA A 72 -4.91 19.74 0.27
CA ALA A 72 -4.60 19.31 -1.09
C ALA A 72 -5.70 18.46 -1.73
N VAL A 73 -6.41 17.64 -0.93
CA VAL A 73 -7.39 16.67 -1.43
C VAL A 73 -8.84 17.09 -1.17
N GLY A 74 -9.16 17.61 0.01
CA GLY A 74 -10.52 17.94 0.41
C GLY A 74 -11.41 16.71 0.71
N PRO A 75 -12.72 16.91 0.97
CA PRO A 75 -13.62 15.81 1.34
C PRO A 75 -13.99 14.88 0.18
N ARG A 76 -13.59 15.22 -1.05
CA ARG A 76 -13.80 14.42 -2.27
C ARG A 76 -12.67 14.68 -3.25
N PHE A 77 -12.24 13.65 -3.98
CA PHE A 77 -11.37 13.77 -5.14
C PHE A 77 -12.20 13.50 -6.39
N GLY A 78 -12.52 14.54 -7.16
CA GLY A 78 -13.53 14.43 -8.22
C GLY A 78 -14.88 13.97 -7.64
N THR A 79 -15.34 12.79 -8.06
CA THR A 79 -16.57 12.14 -7.56
C THR A 79 -16.33 11.24 -6.34
N LEU A 80 -15.09 10.79 -6.13
CA LEU A 80 -14.68 9.84 -5.09
C LEU A 80 -14.76 10.46 -3.69
N PRO A 81 -15.59 9.94 -2.77
CA PRO A 81 -15.62 10.38 -1.38
C PRO A 81 -14.30 10.10 -0.67
N VAL A 82 -13.82 11.08 0.12
CA VAL A 82 -12.58 10.98 0.89
C VAL A 82 -12.86 11.23 2.36
N ARG A 83 -12.50 10.26 3.19
CA ARG A 83 -12.48 10.34 4.66
C ARG A 83 -11.05 10.37 5.15
N TYR A 84 -10.85 11.00 6.30
CA TYR A 84 -9.55 11.07 6.94
C TYR A 84 -9.63 10.44 8.33
N VAL A 85 -8.62 9.63 8.64
CA VAL A 85 -8.36 9.12 9.99
C VAL A 85 -7.00 9.62 10.40
N GLU A 86 -6.88 10.13 11.61
CA GLU A 86 -5.61 10.64 12.11
C GLU A 86 -4.94 9.65 13.05
N ASN A 87 -3.72 9.22 12.70
CA ASN A 87 -2.84 8.56 13.64
C ASN A 87 -2.07 9.62 14.42
N ALA A 88 -2.61 10.07 15.56
CA ALA A 88 -1.93 11.08 16.39
C ALA A 88 -0.59 10.61 16.99
N ARG A 89 -0.33 9.29 16.97
CA ARG A 89 0.92 8.66 17.44
C ARG A 89 1.82 8.24 16.28
N PHE A 90 1.69 8.86 15.10
CA PHE A 90 2.44 8.49 13.89
C PHE A 90 3.97 8.49 14.07
N ALA A 91 4.50 9.29 15.01
CA ALA A 91 5.93 9.32 15.32
C ALA A 91 6.40 8.12 16.17
N ASP A 92 5.49 7.51 16.93
CA ASP A 92 5.78 6.45 17.90
C ASP A 92 5.18 5.09 17.49
N THR A 93 4.55 5.00 16.31
CA THR A 93 3.86 3.79 15.85
C THR A 93 4.19 3.48 14.40
N GLY A 94 4.06 2.21 14.04
CA GLY A 94 4.34 1.73 12.69
C GLY A 94 3.14 1.84 11.74
N THR A 95 3.38 1.43 10.50
CA THR A 95 2.38 1.36 9.42
C THR A 95 1.19 0.47 9.78
N SER A 96 1.39 -0.56 10.62
CA SER A 96 0.30 -1.43 11.09
C SER A 96 -0.74 -0.68 11.93
N GLU A 97 -0.33 0.20 12.84
CA GLU A 97 -1.27 0.99 13.65
C GLU A 97 -2.06 1.96 12.77
N SER A 98 -1.40 2.57 11.79
CA SER A 98 -2.08 3.42 10.80
C SER A 98 -3.15 2.63 10.04
N LEU A 99 -2.84 1.40 9.60
CA LEU A 99 -3.83 0.54 8.94
C LEU A 99 -4.96 0.12 9.89
N ARG A 100 -4.65 -0.24 11.14
CA ARG A 100 -5.65 -0.60 12.16
C ARG A 100 -6.68 0.51 12.33
N LEU A 101 -6.22 1.76 12.43
CA LEU A 101 -7.06 2.95 12.53
C LEU A 101 -7.84 3.18 11.22
N GLY A 102 -7.18 3.08 10.06
CA GLY A 102 -7.81 3.29 8.76
C GLY A 102 -8.91 2.29 8.41
N LEU A 103 -8.83 1.06 8.94
CA LEU A 103 -9.88 0.05 8.77
C LEU A 103 -11.11 0.31 9.66
N GLN A 104 -11.02 1.21 10.64
CA GLN A 104 -12.17 1.56 11.48
C GLN A 104 -13.21 2.32 10.66
N GLY A 105 -14.40 1.73 10.53
CA GLY A 105 -15.51 2.37 9.81
C GLY A 105 -15.48 2.19 8.30
N VAL A 106 -14.63 1.29 7.80
CA VAL A 106 -14.78 0.73 6.44
C VAL A 106 -16.02 -0.16 6.42
N ASP A 107 -16.81 -0.07 5.34
CA ASP A 107 -18.01 -0.89 5.16
C ASP A 107 -17.69 -2.39 5.32
N PRO A 108 -18.38 -3.10 6.23
CA PRO A 108 -18.15 -4.52 6.41
C PRO A 108 -18.34 -5.39 5.16
N GLY A 109 -19.19 -4.94 4.23
CA GLY A 109 -19.48 -5.58 2.95
C GLY A 109 -18.55 -5.16 1.81
N ALA A 110 -17.60 -4.26 2.04
CA ALA A 110 -16.66 -3.83 1.02
C ALA A 110 -15.36 -4.66 1.04
N ALA A 111 -14.81 -4.93 -0.15
CA ALA A 111 -13.41 -5.28 -0.30
C ALA A 111 -12.54 -4.05 0.02
N VAL A 112 -11.30 -4.27 0.44
CA VAL A 112 -10.39 -3.18 0.82
C VAL A 112 -9.08 -3.28 0.06
N VAL A 113 -8.72 -2.21 -0.64
CA VAL A 113 -7.36 -2.01 -1.15
C VAL A 113 -6.56 -1.19 -0.14
N VAL A 114 -5.43 -1.70 0.30
CA VAL A 114 -4.46 -1.00 1.14
C VAL A 114 -3.32 -0.52 0.26
N LEU A 115 -3.00 0.77 0.34
CA LEU A 115 -1.91 1.41 -0.38
C LEU A 115 -1.00 2.17 0.59
N GLU A 116 0.30 2.07 0.41
CA GLU A 116 1.25 2.97 1.06
C GLU A 116 1.41 4.27 0.27
N GLY A 117 1.41 5.41 0.97
CA GLY A 117 1.32 6.74 0.36
C GLY A 117 2.59 7.22 -0.36
N ASP A 118 3.62 6.39 -0.44
CA ASP A 118 4.91 6.65 -1.07
C ASP A 118 5.16 5.83 -2.34
N VAL A 119 4.17 5.05 -2.76
CA VAL A 119 4.25 4.25 -3.97
C VAL A 119 3.63 5.01 -5.13
N VAL A 120 4.45 5.32 -6.14
CA VAL A 120 3.97 5.80 -7.43
C VAL A 120 3.77 4.61 -8.36
N PHE A 121 2.65 4.55 -9.07
CA PHE A 121 2.32 3.47 -10.01
C PHE A 121 1.46 4.00 -11.15
N GLU A 122 1.45 3.31 -12.28
CA GLU A 122 0.49 3.56 -13.36
C GLU A 122 -0.81 2.79 -13.16
N ASP A 123 -1.93 3.32 -13.66
CA ASP A 123 -3.29 2.82 -13.43
C ASP A 123 -3.45 1.31 -13.66
N ALA A 124 -2.77 0.77 -14.67
CA ALA A 124 -2.82 -0.65 -15.02
C ALA A 124 -2.35 -1.59 -13.89
N VAL A 125 -1.52 -1.11 -12.96
CA VAL A 125 -1.10 -1.87 -11.77
C VAL A 125 -2.29 -2.11 -10.84
N LEU A 126 -3.06 -1.07 -10.55
CA LEU A 126 -4.26 -1.17 -9.71
C LEU A 126 -5.33 -2.00 -10.44
N HIS A 127 -5.54 -1.77 -11.73
CA HIS A 127 -6.46 -2.56 -12.54
C HIS A 127 -6.15 -4.06 -12.46
N ARG A 128 -4.88 -4.44 -12.60
CA ARG A 128 -4.46 -5.85 -12.52
C ARG A 128 -4.70 -6.44 -11.12
N LEU A 129 -4.49 -5.68 -10.06
CA LEU A 129 -4.82 -6.11 -8.69
C LEU A 129 -6.33 -6.37 -8.54
N LEU A 130 -7.17 -5.46 -9.02
CA LEU A 130 -8.63 -5.58 -8.93
C LEU A 130 -9.19 -6.69 -9.82
N ALA A 131 -8.55 -6.96 -10.97
CA ALA A 131 -8.92 -8.05 -11.85
C ALA A 131 -8.41 -9.43 -11.40
N ALA A 132 -7.60 -9.51 -10.33
CA ALA A 132 -7.06 -10.78 -9.85
C ALA A 132 -8.19 -11.74 -9.42
N PRO A 133 -8.10 -13.04 -9.76
CA PRO A 133 -9.19 -14.00 -9.52
C PRO A 133 -9.34 -14.37 -8.04
N HIS A 134 -8.27 -14.31 -7.26
CA HIS A 134 -8.31 -14.59 -5.83
C HIS A 134 -8.79 -13.37 -5.06
N PRO A 135 -9.68 -13.52 -4.06
CA PRO A 135 -10.23 -12.40 -3.32
C PRO A 135 -9.15 -11.56 -2.62
N ASN A 136 -8.09 -12.22 -2.12
CA ASN A 136 -6.93 -11.56 -1.54
C ASN A 136 -5.74 -11.65 -2.49
N ALA A 137 -5.12 -10.50 -2.73
CA ALA A 137 -4.04 -10.39 -3.69
C ALA A 137 -3.09 -9.27 -3.28
N THR A 138 -1.80 -9.43 -3.54
CA THR A 138 -0.80 -8.38 -3.36
C THR A 138 0.00 -8.21 -4.64
N VAL A 139 0.29 -6.96 -5.01
CA VAL A 139 1.12 -6.67 -6.17
C VAL A 139 2.59 -6.90 -5.82
N VAL A 140 3.30 -7.60 -6.70
CA VAL A 140 4.70 -7.96 -6.51
C VAL A 140 5.54 -7.69 -7.77
N GLU A 141 6.83 -7.45 -7.58
CA GLU A 141 7.82 -7.30 -8.66
C GLU A 141 8.92 -8.36 -8.47
N PRO A 142 9.31 -9.11 -9.52
CA PRO A 142 10.50 -9.96 -9.47
C PRO A 142 11.70 -9.23 -8.86
N TRP A 143 12.43 -9.90 -7.96
CA TRP A 143 13.58 -9.28 -7.32
C TRP A 143 14.65 -8.87 -8.35
N GLU A 144 15.15 -7.64 -8.19
CA GLU A 144 16.35 -7.11 -8.85
C GLU A 144 17.28 -6.51 -7.79
N PRO A 145 18.62 -6.46 -8.03
CA PRO A 145 19.58 -5.96 -7.05
C PRO A 145 19.33 -4.54 -6.54
N ARG A 146 18.62 -3.71 -7.30
CA ARG A 146 18.28 -2.32 -6.92
C ARG A 146 17.08 -2.23 -5.97
N LEU A 147 16.29 -3.29 -5.85
CA LEU A 147 15.10 -3.31 -4.99
C LEU A 147 15.53 -3.71 -3.57
N THR A 148 15.07 -2.93 -2.59
CA THR A 148 15.34 -3.11 -1.16
C THR A 148 14.02 -3.29 -0.40
N GLY A 149 14.05 -3.41 0.92
CA GLY A 149 12.84 -3.47 1.75
C GLY A 149 12.27 -4.88 1.89
N THR A 150 10.98 -5.06 1.58
CA THR A 150 10.24 -6.28 1.93
C THR A 150 10.03 -7.24 0.78
N PHE A 151 10.36 -8.51 1.00
CA PHE A 151 10.27 -9.56 -0.01
C PHE A 151 9.30 -10.67 0.40
N VAL A 152 8.70 -11.31 -0.61
CA VAL A 152 7.81 -12.45 -0.44
C VAL A 152 8.33 -13.69 -1.15
N ASP A 153 8.07 -14.84 -0.52
CA ASP A 153 8.18 -16.14 -1.15
C ASP A 153 6.85 -16.52 -1.78
N VAL A 154 6.89 -16.96 -3.04
CA VAL A 154 5.71 -17.34 -3.82
C VAL A 154 5.88 -18.78 -4.28
N ASP A 155 4.85 -19.60 -4.09
CA ASP A 155 4.87 -20.99 -4.54
C ASP A 155 4.51 -21.16 -6.02
N ALA A 156 4.49 -22.41 -6.49
CA ALA A 156 4.18 -22.74 -7.88
C ALA A 156 2.72 -22.42 -8.29
N GLN A 157 1.83 -22.21 -7.33
CA GLN A 157 0.44 -21.83 -7.54
C GLN A 157 0.25 -20.31 -7.52
N GLY A 158 1.32 -19.53 -7.31
CA GLY A 158 1.23 -18.08 -7.23
C GLY A 158 0.77 -17.57 -5.86
N MET A 159 0.86 -18.39 -4.81
CA MET A 159 0.45 -18.02 -3.46
C MET A 159 1.65 -17.57 -2.63
N VAL A 160 1.47 -16.49 -1.86
CA VAL A 160 2.48 -16.00 -0.92
C VAL A 160 2.61 -16.99 0.24
N ARG A 161 3.85 -17.34 0.61
CA ARG A 161 4.18 -18.30 1.67
C ARG A 161 5.03 -17.72 2.81
N ASP A 162 5.80 -16.68 2.55
CA ASP A 162 6.50 -15.92 3.57
C ASP A 162 6.57 -14.45 3.14
N TRP A 163 6.75 -13.55 4.11
CA TRP A 163 6.79 -12.11 3.95
C TRP A 163 7.81 -11.53 4.92
N VAL A 164 8.95 -11.04 4.43
CA VAL A 164 10.11 -10.74 5.27
C VAL A 164 10.81 -9.47 4.81
N HIS A 165 11.01 -8.53 5.73
CA HIS A 165 11.87 -7.37 5.49
C HIS A 165 13.33 -7.81 5.39
N GLU A 166 14.11 -7.22 4.49
CA GLU A 166 15.51 -7.58 4.27
C GLU A 166 16.37 -7.53 5.54
N ARG A 167 16.06 -6.60 6.45
CA ARG A 167 16.72 -6.43 7.77
C ARG A 167 16.51 -7.61 8.72
N ASP A 168 15.36 -8.27 8.61
CA ASP A 168 14.94 -9.38 9.47
C ASP A 168 15.25 -10.75 8.82
N ARG A 169 15.82 -10.71 7.62
CA ARG A 169 16.18 -11.88 6.85
C ARG A 169 17.49 -12.47 7.35
N PRO A 170 17.59 -13.80 7.55
CA PRO A 170 18.85 -14.43 7.93
C PRO A 170 19.95 -14.14 6.92
N ALA A 171 21.14 -13.78 7.43
CA ALA A 171 22.30 -13.49 6.59
C ALA A 171 22.61 -14.66 5.64
N GLY A 172 22.90 -14.34 4.37
CA GLY A 172 23.21 -15.33 3.34
C GLY A 172 21.99 -16.01 2.69
N THR A 173 20.76 -15.73 3.15
CA THR A 173 19.56 -16.15 2.41
C THR A 173 19.60 -15.51 1.01
N PRO A 174 19.31 -16.23 -0.09
CA PRO A 174 19.24 -15.62 -1.42
C PRO A 174 17.92 -14.85 -1.61
N LEU A 175 17.94 -13.76 -2.39
CA LEU A 175 16.72 -13.10 -2.92
C LEU A 175 16.37 -13.54 -4.34
N GLN A 176 17.29 -14.24 -5.01
CA GLN A 176 17.06 -14.75 -6.36
C GLN A 176 15.79 -15.60 -6.39
N GLY A 177 14.86 -15.26 -7.30
CA GLY A 177 13.57 -15.95 -7.43
C GLY A 177 12.49 -15.54 -6.42
N LYS A 178 12.79 -14.61 -5.50
CA LYS A 178 11.79 -13.95 -4.65
C LYS A 178 11.21 -12.71 -5.35
N PHE A 179 10.19 -12.13 -4.74
CA PHE A 179 9.54 -10.93 -5.26
C PHE A 179 9.54 -9.81 -4.21
N LYS A 180 9.74 -8.56 -4.63
CA LYS A 180 9.52 -7.35 -3.84
C LYS A 180 8.02 -7.05 -3.77
N THR A 181 7.53 -6.66 -2.60
CA THR A 181 6.17 -6.13 -2.47
C THR A 181 6.07 -4.73 -3.07
N VAL A 182 4.99 -4.44 -3.78
CA VAL A 182 4.69 -3.09 -4.28
C VAL A 182 3.86 -2.28 -3.26
N ASN A 183 3.56 -2.87 -2.10
CA ASN A 183 2.76 -2.28 -1.02
C ASN A 183 1.35 -1.84 -1.48
N LEU A 184 0.81 -2.56 -2.47
CA LEU A 184 -0.59 -2.51 -2.92
C LEU A 184 -1.20 -3.89 -2.68
N THR A 185 -2.14 -3.99 -1.74
CA THR A 185 -2.77 -5.26 -1.36
C THR A 185 -4.28 -5.13 -1.30
N ARG A 186 -5.00 -6.04 -1.95
CA ARG A 186 -6.45 -6.18 -1.82
C ARG A 186 -6.79 -7.29 -0.85
N PHE A 187 -7.73 -7.03 0.03
CA PHE A 187 -8.44 -8.00 0.84
C PHE A 187 -9.91 -8.06 0.41
N GLY A 188 -10.40 -9.26 0.11
CA GLY A 188 -11.79 -9.46 -0.28
C GLY A 188 -12.76 -9.29 0.89
N VAL A 189 -14.05 -9.53 0.61
CA VAL A 189 -15.11 -9.50 1.61
C VAL A 189 -15.02 -10.74 2.50
N ALA A 190 -14.94 -10.51 3.82
CA ALA A 190 -14.88 -11.50 4.91
C ALA A 190 -13.56 -12.30 5.05
N ASP A 191 -13.51 -13.14 6.10
CA ASP A 191 -12.42 -13.96 6.67
C ASP A 191 -11.02 -13.33 6.71
N ALA A 192 -10.39 -13.06 5.56
CA ALA A 192 -9.08 -12.40 5.49
C ALA A 192 -9.10 -10.98 6.09
N ARG A 193 -10.18 -10.20 5.87
CA ARG A 193 -10.30 -8.85 6.47
C ARG A 193 -10.47 -8.92 7.98
N ALA A 194 -11.18 -9.94 8.49
CA ALA A 194 -11.35 -10.15 9.93
C ALA A 194 -10.05 -10.65 10.58
N ALA A 195 -9.31 -11.54 9.92
CA ALA A 195 -7.99 -11.99 10.32
C ALA A 195 -7.01 -10.81 10.36
N LEU A 196 -6.97 -9.98 9.30
CA LEU A 196 -6.16 -8.76 9.24
C LEU A 196 -6.49 -7.82 10.42
N ALA A 197 -7.77 -7.49 10.63
CA ALA A 197 -8.18 -6.63 11.73
C ALA A 197 -7.76 -7.21 13.09
N SER A 198 -7.91 -8.52 13.29
CA SER A 198 -7.52 -9.20 14.51
C SER A 198 -6.00 -9.21 14.72
N ALA A 199 -5.23 -9.43 13.65
CA ALA A 199 -3.76 -9.42 13.70
C ALA A 199 -3.21 -8.02 14.01
N LEU A 200 -3.81 -6.99 13.41
CA LEU A 200 -3.49 -5.58 13.70
C LEU A 200 -3.84 -5.21 15.14
N GLN A 201 -4.99 -5.64 15.65
CA GLN A 201 -5.38 -5.39 17.04
C GLN A 201 -4.43 -6.10 18.02
N ARG A 202 -4.07 -7.36 17.75
CA ARG A 202 -3.07 -8.09 18.55
C ARG A 202 -1.73 -7.37 18.58
N ALA A 203 -1.26 -6.88 17.43
CA ALA A 203 -0.01 -6.12 17.36
C ALA A 203 -0.09 -4.86 18.23
N ALA A 204 -1.17 -4.09 18.12
CA ALA A 204 -1.40 -2.91 18.94
C ALA A 204 -1.45 -3.23 20.44
N ASP A 205 -2.09 -4.33 20.84
CA ASP A 205 -2.18 -4.74 22.25
C ASP A 205 -0.83 -5.23 22.81
N GLN A 206 0.02 -5.83 21.98
CA GLN A 206 1.29 -6.44 22.39
C GLN A 206 2.42 -5.43 22.56
N ASP A 207 2.56 -4.50 21.62
CA ASP A 207 3.68 -3.55 21.62
C ASP A 207 3.25 -2.09 21.52
N GLY A 208 1.94 -1.80 21.57
CA GLY A 208 1.45 -0.43 21.46
C GLY A 208 1.42 0.13 20.03
N GLY A 209 1.54 -0.73 19.01
CA GLY A 209 1.42 -0.38 17.60
C GLY A 209 2.77 -0.16 16.89
N HIS A 210 3.88 -0.66 17.45
CA HIS A 210 5.22 -0.53 16.87
C HIS A 210 5.51 -1.60 15.81
N THR A 211 4.81 -2.73 15.85
CA THR A 211 5.00 -3.83 14.91
C THR A 211 4.88 -3.33 13.46
N PRO A 212 5.87 -3.56 12.59
CA PRO A 212 5.79 -3.20 11.18
C PRO A 212 4.69 -3.97 10.43
N LEU A 213 4.09 -3.39 9.39
CA LEU A 213 2.98 -4.02 8.66
C LEU A 213 3.41 -5.37 8.03
N GLU A 214 4.63 -5.47 7.53
CA GLU A 214 5.16 -6.71 6.95
C GLU A 214 5.18 -7.87 7.94
N SER A 215 5.39 -7.59 9.23
CA SER A 215 5.36 -8.60 10.29
C SER A 215 3.94 -9.09 10.56
N VAL A 216 2.94 -8.21 10.44
CA VAL A 216 1.52 -8.58 10.50
C VAL A 216 1.15 -9.45 9.29
N MET A 217 1.55 -9.03 8.09
CA MET A 217 1.31 -9.78 6.84
C MET A 217 1.93 -11.18 6.89
N ARG A 218 3.15 -11.30 7.43
CA ARG A 218 3.82 -12.57 7.64
C ARG A 218 3.00 -13.52 8.51
N ARG A 219 2.49 -13.03 9.64
CA ARG A 219 1.66 -13.83 10.57
C ARG A 219 0.36 -14.27 9.91
N LEU A 220 -0.30 -13.38 9.14
CA LEU A 220 -1.52 -13.72 8.41
C LEU A 220 -1.30 -14.91 7.48
N VAL A 221 -0.22 -14.89 6.71
CA VAL A 221 0.09 -15.95 5.74
C VAL A 221 0.57 -17.23 6.44
N ARG A 222 1.49 -17.12 7.40
CA ARG A 222 2.16 -18.29 8.00
C ARG A 222 1.40 -18.95 9.14
N ASP A 223 0.79 -18.14 10.00
CA ASP A 223 0.23 -18.60 11.27
C ASP A 223 -1.29 -18.71 11.20
N GLU A 224 -1.94 -17.80 10.46
CA GLU A 224 -3.40 -17.73 10.33
C GLU A 224 -3.93 -18.38 9.03
N GLY A 225 -3.02 -18.79 8.14
CA GLY A 225 -3.37 -19.50 6.91
C GLY A 225 -4.15 -18.67 5.88
N VAL A 226 -4.07 -17.34 5.96
CA VAL A 226 -4.74 -16.46 5.00
C VAL A 226 -4.07 -16.61 3.64
N GLU A 227 -4.84 -17.08 2.67
CA GLU A 227 -4.40 -17.23 1.29
C GLU A 227 -4.38 -15.87 0.57
N ILE A 228 -3.17 -15.41 0.21
CA ILE A 228 -2.93 -14.19 -0.57
C ILE A 228 -2.19 -14.57 -1.84
N SER A 229 -2.79 -14.28 -3.00
CA SER A 229 -2.13 -14.49 -4.29
C SER A 229 -1.14 -13.37 -4.61
N ALA A 230 -0.04 -13.71 -5.26
CA ALA A 230 0.92 -12.76 -5.79
C ALA A 230 0.47 -12.33 -7.19
N VAL A 231 0.44 -11.02 -7.44
CA VAL A 231 0.07 -10.41 -8.72
C VAL A 231 1.30 -9.69 -9.27
N PRO A 232 2.05 -10.29 -10.22
CA PRO A 232 3.20 -9.64 -10.81
C PRO A 232 2.82 -8.36 -11.56
N THR A 233 3.61 -7.31 -11.37
CA THR A 233 3.56 -6.06 -12.15
C THR A 233 3.70 -6.32 -13.64
N GLY A 234 4.47 -7.35 -14.03
CA GLY A 234 4.65 -7.76 -15.42
C GLY A 234 5.19 -6.63 -16.30
N GLY A 235 6.15 -5.86 -15.78
CA GLY A 235 6.80 -4.74 -16.47
C GLY A 235 6.04 -3.42 -16.42
N LEU A 236 4.87 -3.37 -15.76
CA LEU A 236 4.16 -2.11 -15.51
C LEU A 236 4.98 -1.20 -14.58
N ARG A 237 4.88 0.10 -14.80
CA ARG A 237 5.65 1.11 -14.08
C ARG A 237 5.14 1.31 -12.66
N TRP A 238 6.05 1.18 -11.72
CA TRP A 238 5.85 1.54 -10.32
C TRP A 238 7.19 1.87 -9.67
N PHE A 239 7.18 2.60 -8.55
CA PHE A 239 8.35 2.80 -7.70
C PHE A 239 7.96 3.23 -6.28
N GLU A 240 8.79 2.89 -5.29
CA GLU A 240 8.68 3.37 -3.92
C GLU A 240 9.63 4.55 -3.70
N VAL A 241 9.12 5.71 -3.28
CA VAL A 241 9.91 6.96 -3.22
C VAL A 241 10.29 7.29 -1.79
N ASP A 242 11.39 6.74 -1.29
CA ASP A 242 11.85 6.87 0.10
C ASP A 242 12.89 7.98 0.32
N THR A 243 13.73 8.21 -0.67
CA THR A 243 14.90 9.09 -0.65
C THR A 243 14.95 9.99 -1.90
N PRO A 244 15.81 11.02 -1.92
CA PRO A 244 16.00 11.83 -3.12
C PRO A 244 16.49 11.03 -4.34
N ASP A 245 17.28 9.98 -4.11
CA ASP A 245 17.75 9.09 -5.18
C ASP A 245 16.57 8.28 -5.75
N ASP A 246 15.69 7.79 -4.88
CA ASP A 246 14.46 7.11 -5.31
C ASP A 246 13.55 8.04 -6.12
N LEU A 247 13.45 9.31 -5.70
CA LEU A 247 12.70 10.31 -6.44
C LEU A 247 13.29 10.53 -7.84
N ALA A 248 14.62 10.61 -7.97
CA ALA A 248 15.26 10.75 -9.28
C ALA A 248 14.99 9.55 -10.20
N VAL A 249 14.99 8.33 -9.64
CA VAL A 249 14.63 7.11 -10.38
C VAL A 249 13.15 7.13 -10.79
N ALA A 250 12.25 7.51 -9.88
CA ALA A 250 10.83 7.62 -10.16
C ALA A 250 10.54 8.67 -11.25
N GLU A 251 11.21 9.83 -11.20
CA GLU A 251 11.14 10.85 -12.26
C GLU A 251 11.54 10.28 -13.62
N ALA A 252 12.62 9.48 -13.69
CA ALA A 252 13.04 8.84 -14.92
C ALA A 252 12.01 7.81 -15.44
N ILE A 253 11.42 7.00 -14.55
CA ILE A 253 10.41 5.98 -14.93
C ILE A 253 9.13 6.62 -15.47
N PHE A 254 8.70 7.74 -14.86
CA PHE A 254 7.41 8.37 -15.15
C PHE A 254 7.50 9.58 -16.08
N SER A 255 8.70 9.95 -16.54
CA SER A 255 8.88 11.01 -17.53
C SER A 255 8.20 10.67 -18.86
N PRO A 256 7.64 11.67 -19.58
CA PRO A 256 6.97 11.45 -20.88
C PRO A 256 7.86 10.80 -21.94
N ASP A 257 9.18 11.01 -21.84
CA ASP A 257 10.18 10.50 -22.79
C ASP A 257 10.64 9.06 -22.49
N ALA A 258 10.08 8.40 -21.47
CA ALA A 258 10.46 7.05 -21.04
C ALA A 258 9.71 5.91 -21.77
N ALA A 259 8.94 6.24 -22.82
CA ALA A 259 8.11 5.30 -23.59
C ALA A 259 8.70 4.94 -24.96
#